data_AF-A0A975AWF6-F1
#
_entry.id   AF-A0A975AWF6-F1
#
_cell.length_a   1.000
_cell.length_b   1.000
_cell.length_c   1.000
_cell.angle_alpha   90.00
_cell.angle_beta   90.00
_cell.angle_gamma   90.00
#
_symmetry.space_group_name_H-M   'P 1'
#
loop_
_entity.id
_entity.type
_entity.pdbx_description
1 polymer ?
#
loop_
_entity_poly.entity_id
_entity_poly.type
_entity_poly.pdbx_seq_one_letter_code
_entity_poly.pdbx_strand_id
1 'polypeptide(L)' 'MEEKIKHEHEHTHPEVHHSHPHKHDDNTIHEHEHTHPAVTHTHEHAHEPEKVEKHEHEHPEHKHEH' A
#
# COMPACT_ATOMS: atom_id res chain seq x y z
N MET A 1 21.83 27.19 -7.51
CA MET A 1 20.77 26.78 -6.57
C MET A 1 19.99 25.72 -7.31
N GLU A 2 20.17 24.45 -6.97
CA GLU A 2 19.41 23.37 -7.61
C GLU A 2 17.97 23.42 -7.09
N GLU A 3 17.05 23.90 -7.93
CA GLU A 3 15.62 23.92 -7.64
C GLU A 3 15.09 22.48 -7.63
N LYS A 4 14.82 21.96 -6.43
CA LYS A 4 14.10 20.69 -6.29
C LYS A 4 12.61 20.91 -6.55
N ILE A 5 12.05 20.16 -7.48
CA ILE A 5 10.62 20.16 -7.79
C ILE A 5 9.92 19.24 -6.79
N LYS A 6 8.98 19.77 -6.01
CA LYS A 6 8.15 19.00 -5.09
C LYS A 6 6.90 18.52 -5.79
N HIS A 7 6.59 17.23 -5.64
CA HIS A 7 5.32 16.66 -6.06
C HIS A 7 4.60 16.07 -4.85
N GLU A 8 3.31 16.34 -4.78
CA GLU A 8 2.38 15.68 -3.86
C GLU A 8 1.56 14.70 -4.67
N HIS A 9 1.52 13.44 -4.25
CA HIS A 9 0.65 12.43 -4.82
C HIS A 9 -0.39 12.01 -3.80
N GLU A 10 -1.64 11.99 -4.26
CA GLU A 10 -2.74 11.37 -3.57
C GLU A 10 -2.96 9.94 -4.10
N HIS A 11 -2.95 8.97 -3.20
CA HIS A 11 -3.29 7.59 -3.49
C HIS A 11 -4.53 7.18 -2.70
N THR A 12 -5.50 6.61 -3.40
CA THR A 12 -6.68 6.01 -2.80
C THR A 12 -6.62 4.50 -2.97
N HIS A 13 -6.55 3.78 -1.85
CA HIS A 13 -6.75 2.35 -1.81
C HIS A 13 -8.26 2.06 -1.71
N PRO A 14 -8.84 1.25 -2.61
CA PRO A 14 -10.24 0.87 -2.53
C PRO A 14 -10.48 0.00 -1.29
N GLU A 15 -11.75 -0.12 -0.91
CA GLU A 15 -12.16 -1.08 0.11
C GLU A 15 -11.89 -2.51 -0.38
N VAL A 16 -11.29 -3.34 0.49
CA VAL A 16 -10.95 -4.73 0.16
C VAL A 16 -11.55 -5.65 1.21
N HIS A 17 -12.27 -6.67 0.74
CA HIS A 17 -12.81 -7.74 1.57
C HIS A 17 -12.08 -9.03 1.22
N HIS A 18 -11.66 -9.77 2.24
CA HIS A 18 -11.08 -11.10 2.05
C HIS A 18 -11.38 -12.01 3.23
N SER A 19 -11.37 -13.32 3.01
CA SER A 19 -11.46 -14.32 4.07
C SER A 19 -10.20 -15.18 4.10
N HIS A 20 -9.84 -15.68 5.27
CA HIS A 20 -8.82 -16.72 5.41
C HIS A 20 -9.19 -17.71 6.52
N PRO A 21 -8.76 -18.98 6.41
CA PRO A 21 -9.01 -19.97 7.44
C PRO A 21 -8.16 -19.69 8.68
N HIS A 22 -8.81 -19.53 9.84
CA HIS A 22 -8.15 -19.43 11.14
C HIS A 22 -8.27 -20.76 11.89
N LYS A 23 -7.12 -21.30 12.30
CA LYS A 23 -7.04 -22.57 13.01
C LYS A 23 -6.83 -22.32 14.50
N HIS A 24 -7.67 -22.92 15.33
CA HIS A 24 -7.51 -22.93 16.78
C HIS A 24 -6.64 -24.09 17.27
N ASP A 25 -6.16 -23.99 18.51
CA ASP A 25 -5.37 -25.01 19.18
C ASP A 25 -6.10 -26.35 19.32
N ASP A 26 -7.44 -26.33 19.40
CA ASP A 26 -8.29 -27.53 19.41
C ASP A 26 -8.50 -28.15 18.00
N ASN A 27 -7.73 -27.67 17.01
CA ASN A 27 -7.71 -28.14 15.63
C ASN A 27 -9.00 -27.82 14.84
N THR A 28 -9.92 -27.04 15.41
CA THR A 28 -11.06 -26.45 14.70
C THR A 28 -10.58 -25.35 13.76
N ILE A 29 -11.09 -25.35 12.53
CA ILE A 29 -10.84 -24.33 11.52
C ILE A 29 -12.15 -23.58 11.28
N HIS A 30 -12.12 -22.26 11.33
CA HIS A 30 -13.21 -21.40 10.89
C HIS A 30 -12.72 -20.38 9.88
N GLU A 31 -13.58 -19.90 9.00
CA GLU A 31 -13.24 -18.79 8.12
C GLU A 31 -13.35 -17.47 8.88
N HIS A 32 -12.31 -16.66 8.80
CA HIS A 32 -12.29 -15.32 9.35
C HIS A 32 -12.38 -14.31 8.20
N GLU A 33 -13.40 -13.46 8.25
CA GLU A 33 -13.62 -12.42 7.25
C GLU A 33 -13.01 -11.09 7.73
N HIS A 34 -12.29 -10.42 6.84
CA HIS A 34 -11.70 -9.11 7.07
C HIS A 34 -12.23 -8.10 6.06
N THR A 35 -12.55 -6.92 6.56
CA THR A 35 -12.88 -5.74 5.76
C THR A 35 -11.83 -4.66 6.01
N HIS A 36 -11.08 -4.32 4.96
CA HIS A 36 -10.21 -3.15 4.94
C HIS A 36 -10.99 -1.98 4.33
N PRO A 37 -11.32 -0.92 5.08
CA PRO A 37 -12.02 0.23 4.54
C PRO A 37 -11.18 0.92 3.46
N ALA A 38 -11.82 1.67 2.57
CA ALA A 38 -11.10 2.52 1.63
C ALA A 38 -10.26 3.57 2.39
N VAL A 39 -8.99 3.71 2.03
CA VAL A 39 -8.07 4.67 2.67
C VAL A 39 -7.41 5.53 1.60
N THR A 40 -7.54 6.85 1.78
CA THR A 40 -6.81 7.84 1.00
C THR A 40 -5.65 8.37 1.83
N HIS A 41 -4.46 8.40 1.23
CA HIS A 41 -3.30 9.03 1.84
C HIS A 41 -2.53 9.84 0.80
N THR A 42 -1.90 10.92 1.27
CA THR A 42 -1.03 11.74 0.45
C THR A 42 0.41 11.51 0.86
N HIS A 43 1.33 11.55 -0.11
CA HIS A 43 2.76 11.61 0.17
C HIS A 43 3.42 12.70 -0.67
N GLU A 44 4.36 13.43 -0.08
CA GLU A 44 5.20 14.42 -0.75
C GLU A 44 6.57 13.78 -1.06
N HIS A 45 7.07 13.98 -2.27
CA HIS A 45 8.47 13.72 -2.60
C HIS A 45 9.06 14.87 -3.43
N ALA A 46 10.38 15.03 -3.38
CA ALA A 46 11.09 16.08 -4.11
C ALA A 46 12.10 15.49 -5.08
N HIS A 47 12.11 15.99 -6.32
CA HIS A 47 13.02 15.56 -7.39
C HIS A 47 13.93 16.67 -7.88
N GLU A 48 15.04 16.26 -8.46
CA GLU A 48 15.88 17.10 -9.30
C GLU A 48 15.23 17.21 -10.70
N PRO A 49 15.30 18.39 -11.36
CA PRO A 49 14.56 18.69 -12.59
C PRO A 49 14.89 17.77 -13.78
N GLU A 50 16.02 17.05 -13.75
CA GLU A 50 16.47 16.17 -14.84
C GLU A 50 15.93 14.72 -14.74
N LYS A 51 15.16 14.37 -13.69
CA LYS A 51 14.67 12.99 -13.43
C LYS A 51 13.15 12.81 -13.48
N VAL A 52 12.43 13.71 -14.16
CA VAL A 52 10.96 13.73 -14.19
C VAL A 52 10.35 12.55 -14.98
N GLU A 53 11.10 11.90 -15.88
CA GLU A 53 10.52 10.98 -16.88
C GLU A 53 10.52 9.48 -16.51
N LYS A 54 11.16 9.06 -15.42
CA LYS A 54 11.22 7.62 -15.04
C LYS A 54 11.20 7.44 -13.53
N HIS A 55 10.02 7.20 -12.98
CA HIS A 55 9.90 6.53 -11.69
C HIS A 55 9.32 5.14 -11.93
N GLU A 56 10.18 4.12 -11.90
CA GLU A 56 9.76 2.81 -11.42
C GLU A 56 9.45 2.99 -9.94
N HIS A 57 8.17 2.93 -9.57
CA HIS A 57 7.79 2.89 -8.18
C HIS A 57 8.28 1.56 -7.60
N GLU A 58 9.31 1.61 -6.76
CA GLU A 58 9.67 0.49 -5.90
C GLU A 58 8.58 0.38 -4.84
N HIS A 59 7.52 -0.38 -5.15
CA HIS A 59 6.54 -0.75 -4.14
C HIS A 59 7.26 -1.65 -3.13
N PRO A 60 7.32 -1.29 -1.84
CA PRO A 60 7.82 -2.22 -0.84
C PRO A 60 6.98 -3.49 -0.96
N GLU A 61 7.63 -4.63 -1.15
CA GLU A 61 6.97 -5.94 -1.19
C GLU A 61 6.25 -6.13 0.14
N HIS A 62 4.95 -5.85 0.17
CA HIS A 62 4.09 -6.24 1.28
C HIS A 62 3.99 -7.76 1.25
N LYS A 63 4.87 -8.42 2.01
CA LYS A 63 4.73 -9.83 2.33
C LYS A 63 3.47 -9.99 3.17
N HIS A 64 2.36 -10.33 2.54
CA HIS A 64 1.24 -10.94 3.22
C HIS A 64 1.66 -12.37 3.59
N GLU A 65 1.88 -12.62 4.88
CA GLU A 65 1.94 -13.99 5.39
C GLU A 65 0.53 -14.57 5.31
N HIS A 66 0.41 -15.68 4.59
CA HIS A 66 -0.83 -16.40 4.31
C HIS A 66 -0.77 -17.80 4.91
#